data_AF-A0A1A8HWV1-F1
#
_entry.id   AF-A0A1A8HWV1-F1
#
_cell.length_a   1.000
_cell.length_b   1.000
_cell.length_c   1.000
_cell.angle_alpha   90.00
_cell.angle_beta   90.00
_cell.angle_gamma   90.00
#
_symmetry.space_group_name_H-M   'P 1'
#
loop_
_entity.id
_entity.type
_entity.pdbx_description
1 polymer ?
#
loop_
_entity_poly.entity_id
_entity_poly.type
_entity_poly.pdbx_seq_one_letter_code
_entity_poly.pdbx_strand_id
1 'polypeptide(L)'
;RNKENNYWTPCPNGDCGWTVEGRGRSNKGRELRKRRNNNLNTRQNIRNLQAYAFSFPLRAPVAISDLQVGGRCKCNGHASRCRRDDTGRAVCVCEHHTAGPDCDVCEDFYFDRPWHRATPTHPNPCIACECNGHSNKCRFSMEVFQQSGRRSGGVCLKCRHHTAGRHCQYCQNGYTRDHSKPLNNRKACQPCQCHPLGAVGRWCNQTSGQCLCREGVTGPRCNRCAPGYEQGKSPLRPCVRIQEVAPTPVYQPQYSIAEECVSYCQPSQVKVTMNLETYCLKDYVLKVQVKGMERSGPWWQFSISIQTVFRTGSNSRLRRGPQSLWVPDRDLSCGCPALHVGRT
;
A
#
# COMPACT_ATOMS: atom_id res chain seq x y z
N ARG A 1 -41.51 8.81 -2.76
CA ARG A 1 -42.64 8.64 -1.82
C ARG A 1 -42.08 8.94 -0.44
N ASN A 2 -42.32 10.17 0.04
CA ASN A 2 -41.87 10.69 1.34
C ASN A 2 -42.39 9.84 2.50
N LYS A 3 -41.57 9.69 3.55
CA LYS A 3 -42.07 9.50 4.91
C LYS A 3 -41.05 10.07 5.91
N GLU A 4 -41.40 11.24 6.43
CA GLU A 4 -40.88 11.81 7.66
C GLU A 4 -41.23 10.89 8.85
N ASN A 5 -40.37 10.88 9.87
CA ASN A 5 -40.81 10.79 11.26
C ASN A 5 -39.67 11.21 12.20
N ASN A 6 -39.83 12.41 12.76
CA ASN A 6 -39.07 12.94 13.88
C ASN A 6 -39.63 12.35 15.18
N TYR A 7 -38.76 11.80 16.03
CA TYR A 7 -39.05 11.64 17.46
C TYR A 7 -37.88 12.17 18.27
N TRP A 8 -38.22 13.07 19.20
CA TRP A 8 -37.35 13.75 20.15
C TRP A 8 -37.24 12.94 21.44
N THR A 9 -36.04 12.89 22.02
CA THR A 9 -35.82 12.48 23.43
C THR A 9 -35.16 13.64 24.20
N PRO A 10 -35.54 13.91 25.47
CA PRO A 10 -35.04 15.05 26.24
C PRO A 10 -33.71 14.75 26.96
N CYS A 11 -32.86 15.76 27.05
CA CYS A 11 -31.62 15.74 27.84
C CYS A 11 -31.93 15.78 29.35
N PRO A 12 -31.42 14.84 30.17
CA PRO A 12 -31.31 15.00 31.61
C PRO A 12 -29.90 15.50 31.98
N ASN A 13 -29.84 16.46 32.89
CA ASN A 13 -28.66 17.09 33.50
C ASN A 13 -28.09 18.25 32.69
N GLY A 14 -28.58 19.45 33.02
CA GLY A 14 -28.28 20.71 32.34
C GLY A 14 -26.80 21.09 32.37
N ASP A 15 -26.28 21.49 31.22
CA ASP A 15 -26.07 22.91 30.91
C ASP A 15 -25.74 23.01 29.40
N CYS A 16 -26.70 23.43 28.57
CA CYS A 16 -26.46 23.70 27.16
C CYS A 16 -26.35 25.20 26.97
N GLY A 17 -25.12 25.67 26.70
CA GLY A 17 -24.77 27.07 26.47
C GLY A 17 -25.58 27.71 25.34
N TRP A 18 -26.06 28.92 25.62
CA TRP A 18 -27.08 29.64 24.87
C TRP A 18 -26.43 30.48 23.76
N THR A 19 -27.13 30.71 22.64
CA THR A 19 -26.93 31.89 21.78
C THR A 19 -28.30 32.46 21.35
N VAL A 20 -28.38 33.78 21.41
CA VAL A 20 -29.63 34.58 21.43
C VAL A 20 -30.12 34.93 20.03
N GLU A 21 -31.39 34.61 19.82
CA GLU A 21 -32.47 35.28 19.08
C GLU A 21 -32.17 36.04 17.77
N GLY A 22 -32.81 35.54 16.70
CA GLY A 22 -33.19 36.33 15.55
C GLY A 22 -34.66 36.10 15.18
N ARG A 23 -35.48 37.16 15.23
CA ARG A 23 -36.71 37.47 14.46
C ARG A 23 -37.34 38.70 15.13
N GLY A 24 -37.79 39.76 14.47
CA GLY A 24 -37.88 40.13 13.06
C GLY A 24 -38.75 41.39 12.92
N ARG A 25 -38.67 42.02 11.74
CA ARG A 25 -39.62 42.95 11.10
C ARG A 25 -39.96 44.29 11.80
N SER A 26 -39.61 45.40 11.15
CA SER A 26 -40.57 46.19 10.36
C SER A 26 -39.88 47.28 9.52
N ASN A 27 -40.16 47.27 8.21
CA ASN A 27 -40.36 48.42 7.29
C ASN A 27 -39.49 49.70 7.39
N LYS A 28 -38.64 49.92 6.37
CA LYS A 28 -38.86 50.86 5.24
C LYS A 28 -37.54 51.18 4.52
N GLY A 29 -37.62 51.38 3.20
CA GLY A 29 -36.66 52.19 2.45
C GLY A 29 -35.90 51.48 1.34
N ARG A 30 -36.57 51.25 0.19
CA ARG A 30 -35.90 51.28 -1.12
C ARG A 30 -35.96 52.72 -1.64
N GLU A 31 -34.86 53.20 -2.24
CA GLU A 31 -34.75 53.53 -3.68
C GLU A 31 -33.34 54.09 -3.95
N LEU A 32 -32.68 53.82 -5.08
CA LEU A 32 -33.06 54.29 -6.41
C LEU A 32 -32.44 53.39 -7.51
N ARG A 33 -33.23 53.06 -8.54
CA ARG A 33 -32.98 53.55 -9.91
C ARG A 33 -34.14 53.25 -10.86
N LYS A 34 -34.64 54.33 -11.47
CA LYS A 34 -35.53 54.42 -12.64
C LYS A 34 -34.98 53.68 -13.86
N ARG A 35 -35.89 53.07 -14.64
CA ARG A 35 -36.00 53.30 -16.09
C ARG A 35 -37.48 53.43 -16.50
N ARG A 36 -37.71 54.36 -17.43
CA ARG A 36 -38.96 54.80 -18.08
C ARG A 36 -39.60 53.69 -18.92
N ASN A 37 -40.92 53.65 -19.01
CA ASN A 37 -41.61 54.08 -20.24
C ASN A 37 -43.13 54.26 -20.10
N ASN A 38 -43.61 55.18 -20.95
CA ASN A 38 -44.93 55.74 -21.18
C ASN A 38 -46.11 54.75 -21.24
N ASN A 39 -47.30 55.15 -20.77
CA ASN A 39 -48.41 55.42 -21.70
C ASN A 39 -49.54 56.29 -21.08
N LEU A 40 -50.28 56.92 -21.99
CA LEU A 40 -51.30 57.95 -21.85
C LEU A 40 -52.64 57.55 -21.18
N ASN A 41 -53.38 58.61 -20.84
CA ASN A 41 -54.85 58.74 -20.72
C ASN A 41 -55.50 58.31 -19.41
N THR A 42 -55.94 59.28 -18.59
CA THR A 42 -57.39 59.55 -18.42
C THR A 42 -57.68 60.87 -17.67
N ARG A 43 -58.88 61.38 -17.97
CA ARG A 43 -59.48 62.70 -17.70
C ARG A 43 -59.60 63.13 -16.24
N GLN A 44 -59.39 64.44 -16.07
CA GLN A 44 -60.13 65.44 -15.28
C GLN A 44 -61.03 64.97 -14.12
N ASN A 45 -60.79 65.55 -12.94
CA ASN A 45 -61.86 66.23 -12.22
C ASN A 45 -61.29 67.33 -11.30
N ILE A 46 -61.81 68.54 -11.47
CA ILE A 46 -61.49 69.75 -10.71
C ILE A 46 -62.32 69.72 -9.43
N ARG A 47 -61.69 69.81 -8.26
CA ARG A 47 -62.32 70.36 -7.05
C ARG A 47 -61.32 71.18 -6.24
N ASN A 48 -61.76 72.39 -5.89
CA ASN A 48 -61.09 73.44 -5.15
C ASN A 48 -60.52 72.98 -3.80
N LEU A 49 -59.25 73.28 -3.53
CA LEU A 49 -58.73 73.40 -2.17
C LEU A 49 -57.71 74.55 -2.08
N GLN A 50 -57.94 75.40 -1.07
CA GLN A 50 -57.16 76.59 -0.71
C GLN A 50 -55.68 76.29 -0.47
N ALA A 51 -54.82 77.19 -0.96
CA ALA A 51 -53.38 77.15 -0.77
C ALA A 51 -52.99 77.69 0.61
N TYR A 52 -52.55 76.81 1.50
CA TYR A 52 -51.71 77.19 2.64
C TYR A 52 -50.24 77.10 2.20
N ALA A 53 -49.56 78.24 2.12
CA ALA A 53 -48.14 78.33 1.79
C ALA A 53 -47.30 77.87 2.99
N PHE A 54 -46.89 76.60 2.99
CA PHE A 54 -45.83 76.11 3.88
C PHE A 54 -44.47 76.39 3.25
N SER A 55 -43.77 77.40 3.78
CA SER A 55 -42.38 77.73 3.45
C SER A 55 -41.44 76.72 4.13
N PHE A 56 -41.05 75.68 3.40
CA PHE A 56 -39.90 74.84 3.78
C PHE A 56 -38.60 75.61 3.49
N PRO A 57 -37.58 75.56 4.37
CA PRO A 57 -36.29 76.18 4.06
C PRO A 57 -35.68 75.45 2.87
N LEU A 58 -35.57 76.15 1.74
CA LEU A 58 -34.83 75.71 0.55
C LEU A 58 -33.37 75.50 0.96
N ARG A 59 -32.97 74.25 1.20
CA ARG A 59 -31.54 73.90 1.22
C ARG A 59 -30.99 74.24 -0.16
N ALA A 60 -30.08 75.21 -0.22
CA ALA A 60 -29.39 75.56 -1.45
C ALA A 60 -28.78 74.28 -2.08
N PRO A 61 -28.93 74.06 -3.40
CA PRO A 61 -28.30 72.93 -4.05
C PRO A 61 -26.78 73.05 -3.94
N VAL A 62 -26.11 71.94 -3.57
CA VAL A 62 -24.65 71.86 -3.60
C VAL A 62 -24.22 71.87 -5.06
N ALA A 63 -23.37 72.83 -5.43
CA ALA A 63 -22.76 72.91 -6.76
C ALA A 63 -21.27 72.55 -6.64
N ILE A 64 -20.81 71.59 -7.44
CA ILE A 64 -19.41 71.19 -7.54
C ILE A 64 -18.88 71.73 -8.87
N SER A 65 -17.82 72.53 -8.82
CA SER A 65 -17.17 73.11 -10.01
C SER A 65 -16.26 72.12 -10.73
N ASP A 66 -15.55 71.28 -9.98
CA ASP A 66 -14.65 70.25 -10.51
C ASP A 66 -14.53 69.09 -9.52
N LEU A 67 -14.36 67.87 -10.04
CA LEU A 67 -14.12 66.66 -9.26
C LEU A 67 -13.00 65.86 -9.90
N GLN A 68 -11.81 65.93 -9.30
CA GLN A 68 -10.65 65.17 -9.73
C GLN A 68 -10.39 64.01 -8.77
N VAL A 69 -10.15 62.83 -9.36
CA VAL A 69 -9.71 61.64 -8.62
C VAL A 69 -8.37 61.21 -9.19
N GLY A 70 -7.30 61.67 -8.56
CA GLY A 70 -5.93 61.26 -8.90
C GLY A 70 -5.69 59.81 -8.50
N GLY A 71 -5.07 59.02 -9.40
CA GLY A 71 -4.78 57.62 -9.14
C GLY A 71 -3.87 57.00 -10.19
N ARG A 72 -3.40 55.79 -9.90
CA ARG A 72 -2.64 54.94 -10.81
C ARG A 72 -3.22 53.53 -10.78
N CYS A 73 -3.03 52.76 -11.84
CA CYS A 73 -3.44 51.36 -11.81
C CYS A 73 -2.65 50.59 -10.75
N LYS A 74 -3.32 49.63 -10.12
CA LYS A 74 -2.73 48.77 -9.12
C LYS A 74 -2.10 47.55 -9.80
N CYS A 75 -0.84 47.66 -10.20
CA CYS A 75 -0.12 46.56 -10.85
C CYS A 75 0.91 45.87 -9.96
N ASN A 76 0.85 46.09 -8.63
CA ASN A 76 1.79 45.53 -7.65
C ASN A 76 3.29 45.74 -7.98
N GLY A 77 3.62 46.77 -8.77
CA GLY A 77 4.98 47.06 -9.22
C GLY A 77 5.52 46.08 -10.27
N HIS A 78 4.65 45.30 -10.93
CA HIS A 78 5.00 44.40 -12.03
C HIS A 78 4.44 44.87 -13.37
N ALA A 79 4.09 46.15 -13.52
CA ALA A 79 3.79 46.73 -14.83
C ALA A 79 4.15 48.20 -14.85
N SER A 80 4.72 48.63 -15.97
CA SER A 80 5.03 50.04 -16.28
C SER A 80 3.81 50.80 -16.81
N ARG A 81 2.81 50.11 -17.35
CA ARG A 81 1.62 50.70 -18.00
C ARG A 81 0.38 49.81 -17.91
N CYS A 82 -0.77 50.38 -18.22
CA CYS A 82 -2.05 49.68 -18.29
C CYS A 82 -2.70 49.92 -19.64
N ARG A 83 -3.52 48.97 -20.07
CA ARG A 83 -4.39 49.09 -21.25
C ARG A 83 -5.84 48.87 -20.83
N ARG A 84 -6.79 49.19 -21.70
CA ARG A 84 -8.18 48.79 -21.50
C ARG A 84 -8.43 47.44 -22.15
N ASP A 85 -9.21 46.59 -21.50
CA ASP A 85 -9.73 45.35 -22.10
C ASP A 85 -10.97 45.63 -22.98
N ASP A 86 -11.52 44.60 -23.61
CA ASP A 86 -12.69 44.71 -24.49
C ASP A 86 -13.95 45.19 -23.73
N THR A 87 -13.96 45.07 -22.40
CA THR A 87 -15.02 45.57 -21.53
C THR A 87 -14.77 47.00 -21.03
N GLY A 88 -13.68 47.63 -21.45
CA GLY A 88 -13.26 48.97 -21.05
C GLY A 88 -12.58 49.04 -19.67
N ARG A 89 -12.31 47.92 -19.00
CA ARG A 89 -11.63 47.87 -17.70
C ARG A 89 -10.13 48.08 -17.88
N ALA A 90 -9.52 48.84 -16.97
CA ALA A 90 -8.07 49.00 -16.94
C ALA A 90 -7.40 47.71 -16.43
N VAL A 91 -6.51 47.16 -17.25
CA VAL A 91 -5.77 45.91 -17.01
C VAL A 91 -4.28 46.21 -17.16
N CYS A 92 -3.49 45.74 -16.21
CA CYS A 92 -2.04 45.92 -16.23
C CYS A 92 -1.40 45.14 -17.41
N VAL A 93 -0.38 45.72 -18.03
CA VAL A 93 0.48 44.98 -18.98
C VAL A 93 1.60 44.37 -18.15
N CYS A 94 1.35 43.16 -17.64
CA CYS A 94 2.23 42.53 -16.66
C CYS A 94 3.60 42.14 -17.23
N GLU A 95 4.62 42.35 -16.41
CA GLU A 95 6.02 41.99 -16.58
C GLU A 95 6.40 41.00 -15.46
N HIS A 96 7.70 40.70 -15.27
CA HIS A 96 8.19 39.88 -14.16
C HIS A 96 7.55 38.46 -14.06
N HIS A 97 7.05 37.93 -15.18
CA HIS A 97 6.32 36.66 -15.27
C HIS A 97 5.10 36.60 -14.34
N THR A 98 4.45 37.74 -14.17
CA THR A 98 3.17 37.85 -13.47
C THR A 98 2.01 37.90 -14.46
N ALA A 99 0.84 37.54 -13.99
CA ALA A 99 -0.40 37.50 -14.76
C ALA A 99 -1.56 37.99 -13.90
N GLY A 100 -2.76 38.05 -14.49
CA GLY A 100 -3.95 38.62 -13.87
C GLY A 100 -4.08 40.12 -14.13
N PRO A 101 -5.25 40.72 -13.80
CA PRO A 101 -5.54 42.12 -14.11
C PRO A 101 -4.68 43.10 -13.32
N ASP A 102 -4.28 42.73 -12.11
CA ASP A 102 -3.47 43.52 -11.18
C ASP A 102 -2.01 43.00 -11.09
N CYS A 103 -1.63 42.02 -11.93
CA CYS A 103 -0.36 41.30 -11.81
C CYS A 103 -0.17 40.62 -10.44
N ASP A 104 -1.25 40.03 -9.93
CA ASP A 104 -1.40 39.47 -8.59
C ASP A 104 -1.24 37.94 -8.53
N VAL A 105 -0.96 37.31 -9.67
CA VAL A 105 -0.65 35.89 -9.77
C VAL A 105 0.59 35.68 -10.64
N CYS A 106 1.25 34.53 -10.53
CA CYS A 106 2.32 34.16 -11.45
C CYS A 106 1.75 33.63 -12.76
N GLU A 107 2.47 33.86 -13.85
CA GLU A 107 2.22 33.22 -15.13
C GLU A 107 2.34 31.69 -15.01
N ASP A 108 1.62 30.97 -15.87
CA ASP A 108 1.72 29.51 -15.94
C ASP A 108 3.19 29.08 -16.09
N PHE A 109 3.57 28.02 -15.37
CA PHE A 109 4.94 27.49 -15.31
C PHE A 109 5.94 28.29 -14.45
N TYR A 110 5.57 29.46 -13.94
CA TYR A 110 6.41 30.29 -13.06
C TYR A 110 6.08 30.12 -11.57
N PHE A 111 5.88 28.88 -11.14
CA PHE A 111 5.47 28.52 -9.77
C PHE A 111 6.61 27.98 -8.90
N ASP A 112 7.86 28.37 -9.17
CA ASP A 112 9.00 27.88 -8.37
C ASP A 112 9.07 28.51 -6.97
N ARG A 113 8.50 29.70 -6.80
CA ARG A 113 8.38 30.38 -5.51
C ARG A 113 7.03 31.10 -5.37
N PRO A 114 6.60 31.44 -4.14
CA PRO A 114 5.38 32.21 -3.95
C PRO A 114 5.44 33.56 -4.65
N TRP A 115 4.29 34.04 -5.11
CA TRP A 115 4.14 35.40 -5.62
C TRP A 115 4.38 36.43 -4.51
N HIS A 116 5.04 37.53 -4.84
CA HIS A 116 5.24 38.67 -3.96
C HIS A 116 5.19 39.98 -4.75
N ARG A 117 4.56 41.00 -4.18
CA ARG A 117 4.60 42.36 -4.70
C ARG A 117 6.04 42.88 -4.83
N ALA A 118 6.33 43.61 -5.90
CA ALA A 118 7.61 44.29 -6.05
C ALA A 118 7.79 45.41 -5.01
N THR A 119 9.02 45.57 -4.52
CA THR A 119 9.44 46.68 -3.66
C THR A 119 10.29 47.66 -4.47
N PRO A 120 10.54 48.88 -3.97
CA PRO A 120 11.40 49.85 -4.67
C PRO A 120 12.83 49.32 -4.93
N THR A 121 13.29 48.33 -4.17
CA THR A 121 14.63 47.76 -4.28
C THR A 121 14.65 46.37 -4.92
N HIS A 122 13.54 45.61 -4.85
CA HIS A 122 13.48 44.23 -5.32
C HIS A 122 12.24 43.99 -6.19
N PRO A 123 12.41 43.59 -7.47
CA PRO A 123 11.28 43.39 -8.38
C PRO A 123 10.43 42.15 -8.08
N ASN A 124 10.93 41.23 -7.25
CA ASN A 124 10.24 39.99 -6.83
C ASN A 124 9.55 39.23 -7.98
N PRO A 125 10.25 38.91 -9.09
CA PRO A 125 9.63 38.23 -10.22
C PRO A 125 9.20 36.80 -9.89
N CYS A 126 8.21 36.29 -10.60
CA CYS A 126 7.92 34.87 -10.57
C CYS A 126 9.03 34.09 -11.29
N ILE A 127 9.35 32.89 -10.80
CA ILE A 127 10.47 32.08 -11.28
C ILE A 127 9.94 30.81 -11.94
N ALA A 128 10.46 30.52 -13.14
CA ALA A 128 10.14 29.32 -13.90
C ALA A 128 10.52 28.06 -13.14
N CYS A 129 9.67 27.05 -13.20
CA CYS A 129 9.98 25.73 -12.67
C CYS A 129 11.08 25.05 -13.50
N GLU A 130 12.07 24.48 -12.84
CA GLU A 130 13.10 23.67 -13.49
C GLU A 130 12.58 22.25 -13.75
N CYS A 131 12.26 21.93 -15.00
CA CYS A 131 11.72 20.64 -15.41
C CYS A 131 12.57 19.92 -16.46
N ASN A 132 13.84 20.33 -16.65
CA ASN A 132 14.77 19.75 -17.63
C ASN A 132 14.17 19.66 -19.05
N GLY A 133 13.31 20.61 -19.44
CA GLY A 133 12.64 20.58 -20.74
C GLY A 133 11.66 19.41 -20.96
N HIS A 134 11.27 18.70 -19.90
CA HIS A 134 10.39 17.52 -19.98
C HIS A 134 8.96 17.80 -19.53
N SER A 135 8.71 18.96 -18.92
CA SER A 135 7.36 19.46 -18.67
C SER A 135 7.30 20.97 -18.91
N ASN A 136 6.11 21.44 -19.30
CA ASN A 136 5.74 22.84 -19.35
C ASN A 136 4.62 23.17 -18.33
N LYS A 137 4.41 22.29 -17.36
CA LYS A 137 3.43 22.44 -16.28
C LYS A 137 4.08 22.11 -14.96
N CYS A 138 3.86 22.97 -13.96
CA CYS A 138 4.29 22.73 -12.61
C CYS A 138 3.28 23.28 -11.62
N ARG A 139 3.42 22.88 -10.35
CA ARG A 139 2.73 23.47 -9.21
C ARG A 139 3.74 23.90 -8.16
N PHE A 140 3.36 24.87 -7.34
CA PHE A 140 4.10 25.19 -6.13
C PHE A 140 3.79 24.17 -5.01
N SER A 141 4.76 23.88 -4.14
CA SER A 141 4.59 23.14 -2.88
C SER A 141 5.29 23.89 -1.76
N MET A 142 4.55 24.25 -0.72
CA MET A 142 5.13 24.97 0.43
C MET A 142 6.11 24.09 1.20
N GLU A 143 5.85 22.79 1.37
CA GLU A 143 6.77 21.92 2.12
C GLU A 143 8.13 21.83 1.43
N VAL A 144 8.12 21.65 0.11
CA VAL A 144 9.33 21.57 -0.71
C VAL A 144 10.11 22.90 -0.66
N PHE A 145 9.39 24.03 -0.73
CA PHE A 145 10.00 25.35 -0.61
C PHE A 145 10.71 25.53 0.74
N GLN A 146 10.07 25.15 1.84
CA GLN A 146 10.67 25.22 3.17
C GLN A 146 11.90 24.31 3.29
N GLN A 147 11.82 23.07 2.81
CA GLN A 147 12.94 22.12 2.80
C GLN A 147 14.13 22.61 1.97
N SER A 148 13.89 23.38 0.91
CA SER A 148 14.96 23.99 0.10
C SER A 148 15.65 25.19 0.75
N GLY A 149 15.28 25.56 1.99
CA GLY A 149 15.73 26.80 2.62
C GLY A 149 15.10 28.05 2.00
N ARG A 150 13.82 27.97 1.59
CA ARG A 150 13.05 29.05 0.93
C ARG A 150 13.67 29.48 -0.42
N ARG A 151 14.19 28.53 -1.19
CA ARG A 151 14.81 28.79 -2.51
C ARG A 151 13.92 28.36 -3.66
N SER A 152 13.39 27.14 -3.64
CA SER A 152 12.64 26.54 -4.74
C SER A 152 11.62 25.52 -4.22
N GLY A 153 10.37 25.70 -4.61
CA GLY A 153 9.21 24.87 -4.25
C GLY A 153 8.46 24.34 -5.47
N GLY A 154 8.93 24.60 -6.69
CA GLY A 154 8.29 24.11 -7.91
C GLY A 154 8.37 22.59 -8.03
N VAL A 155 7.26 21.96 -8.42
CA VAL A 155 7.16 20.52 -8.69
C VAL A 155 6.54 20.33 -10.07
N CYS A 156 7.29 19.69 -10.97
CA CYS A 156 6.87 19.43 -12.34
C CYS A 156 5.70 18.44 -12.38
N LEU A 157 4.79 18.65 -13.33
CA LEU A 157 3.62 17.81 -13.55
C LEU A 157 3.74 17.13 -14.90
N LYS A 158 3.28 15.87 -15.01
CA LYS A 158 3.21 15.12 -16.27
C LYS A 158 4.54 15.15 -17.06
N CYS A 159 5.63 14.71 -16.41
CA CYS A 159 6.94 14.57 -17.06
C CYS A 159 6.82 13.74 -18.34
N ARG A 160 7.32 14.30 -19.45
CA ARG A 160 7.36 13.66 -20.78
C ARG A 160 8.70 12.94 -20.97
N HIS A 161 8.88 12.30 -22.12
CA HIS A 161 10.14 11.66 -22.50
C HIS A 161 10.59 10.54 -21.54
N HIS A 162 9.63 9.85 -20.92
CA HIS A 162 9.89 8.75 -19.98
C HIS A 162 10.76 9.18 -18.78
N THR A 163 10.64 10.44 -18.38
CA THR A 163 11.30 10.99 -17.19
C THR A 163 10.33 11.06 -16.03
N ALA A 164 10.88 11.13 -14.82
CA ALA A 164 10.17 11.10 -13.56
C ALA A 164 10.96 11.90 -12.51
N GLY A 165 10.29 12.19 -11.39
CA GLY A 165 10.82 13.00 -10.31
C GLY A 165 10.36 14.46 -10.35
N ARG A 166 10.69 15.18 -9.28
CA ARG A 166 10.29 16.58 -9.04
C ARG A 166 10.62 17.52 -10.20
N HIS A 167 11.80 17.33 -10.78
CA HIS A 167 12.35 18.13 -11.88
C HIS A 167 12.41 17.33 -13.18
N CYS A 168 11.71 16.19 -13.24
CA CYS A 168 11.85 15.22 -14.33
C CYS A 168 13.31 14.76 -14.53
N GLN A 169 14.03 14.54 -13.43
CA GLN A 169 15.49 14.41 -13.43
C GLN A 169 16.01 12.97 -13.58
N TYR A 170 15.16 11.96 -13.42
CA TYR A 170 15.54 10.55 -13.59
C TYR A 170 14.55 9.83 -14.50
N CYS A 171 14.88 8.63 -14.95
CA CYS A 171 14.04 7.86 -15.85
C CYS A 171 12.94 7.13 -15.09
N GLN A 172 11.74 7.07 -15.66
CA GLN A 172 10.65 6.28 -15.09
C GLN A 172 11.01 4.78 -15.09
N ASN A 173 10.32 3.99 -14.27
CA ASN A 173 10.53 2.54 -14.20
C ASN A 173 10.39 1.87 -15.58
N GLY A 174 11.31 0.97 -15.91
CA GLY A 174 11.40 0.35 -17.23
C GLY A 174 12.21 1.16 -18.26
N TYR A 175 12.81 2.28 -17.84
CA TYR A 175 13.76 3.06 -18.64
C TYR A 175 15.06 3.27 -17.85
N THR A 176 16.17 3.41 -18.58
CA THR A 176 17.50 3.71 -18.06
C THR A 176 18.07 4.97 -18.69
N ARG A 177 18.99 5.63 -17.98
CA ARG A 177 19.64 6.87 -18.40
C ARG A 177 20.68 6.60 -19.50
N ASP A 178 20.53 7.28 -20.63
CA ASP A 178 21.53 7.29 -21.70
C ASP A 178 22.54 8.41 -21.50
N HIS A 179 23.63 8.11 -20.78
CA HIS A 179 24.66 9.09 -20.42
C HIS A 179 25.36 9.75 -21.62
N SER A 180 25.20 9.25 -22.85
CA SER A 180 25.70 9.92 -24.05
C SER A 180 24.95 11.21 -24.40
N LYS A 181 23.76 11.41 -23.82
CA LYS A 181 22.87 12.55 -24.08
C LYS A 181 22.71 13.42 -22.85
N PRO A 182 22.57 14.75 -22.99
CA PRO A 182 22.23 15.62 -21.88
C PRO A 182 20.83 15.30 -21.35
N LEU A 183 20.58 15.61 -20.07
CA LEU A 183 19.31 15.29 -19.41
C LEU A 183 18.12 15.94 -20.11
N ASN A 184 18.26 17.17 -20.59
CA ASN A 184 17.19 17.88 -21.30
C ASN A 184 16.76 17.28 -22.65
N ASN A 185 17.48 16.26 -23.15
CA ASN A 185 17.19 15.63 -24.42
C ASN A 185 15.93 14.76 -24.33
N ARG A 186 15.06 14.82 -25.36
CA ARG A 186 13.87 13.97 -25.46
C ARG A 186 14.14 12.46 -25.44
N LYS A 187 15.39 12.06 -25.72
CA LYS A 187 15.87 10.67 -25.74
C LYS A 187 16.84 10.36 -24.60
N ALA A 188 16.89 11.18 -23.54
CA ALA A 188 17.76 10.97 -22.39
C ALA A 188 17.45 9.67 -21.63
N CYS A 189 16.22 9.17 -21.74
CA CYS A 189 15.78 7.89 -21.19
C CYS A 189 15.52 6.89 -22.32
N GLN A 190 16.15 5.72 -22.22
CA GLN A 190 16.00 4.60 -23.17
C GLN A 190 15.30 3.43 -22.50
N PRO A 191 14.45 2.67 -23.21
CA PRO A 191 13.76 1.54 -22.62
C PRO A 191 14.76 0.48 -22.16
N CYS A 192 14.51 -0.11 -20.99
CA CYS A 192 15.25 -1.24 -20.49
C CYS A 192 15.14 -2.39 -21.49
N GLN A 193 16.27 -3.01 -21.78
CA GLN A 193 16.34 -4.03 -22.83
C GLN A 193 16.39 -5.45 -22.23
N CYS A 194 15.59 -5.69 -21.20
CA CYS A 194 15.57 -6.96 -20.45
C CYS A 194 14.99 -8.10 -21.28
N HIS A 195 15.64 -9.27 -21.21
CA HIS A 195 15.18 -10.48 -21.87
C HIS A 195 13.88 -10.97 -21.23
N PRO A 196 12.80 -11.22 -22.00
CA PRO A 196 11.47 -11.49 -21.45
C PRO A 196 11.40 -12.77 -20.61
N LEU A 197 12.22 -13.77 -20.92
CA LEU A 197 12.28 -15.03 -20.16
C LEU A 197 13.36 -15.01 -19.07
N GLY A 198 14.44 -14.26 -19.28
CA GLY A 198 15.61 -14.32 -18.41
C GLY A 198 15.57 -13.32 -17.26
N ALA A 199 14.79 -12.25 -17.39
CA ALA A 199 14.56 -11.28 -16.34
C ALA A 199 13.27 -11.60 -15.55
N VAL A 200 13.20 -11.08 -14.32
CA VAL A 200 11.98 -11.13 -13.49
C VAL A 200 10.92 -10.18 -14.03
N GLY A 201 11.34 -9.09 -14.69
CA GLY A 201 10.45 -8.13 -15.33
C GLY A 201 11.14 -7.26 -16.37
N ARG A 202 10.44 -6.22 -16.82
CA ARG A 202 10.96 -5.25 -17.82
C ARG A 202 11.69 -4.05 -17.19
N TRP A 203 11.85 -4.06 -15.88
CA TRP A 203 12.50 -3.01 -15.12
C TRP A 203 13.99 -3.31 -14.96
N CYS A 204 14.78 -2.26 -15.04
CA CYS A 204 16.22 -2.30 -14.88
C CYS A 204 16.65 -1.15 -13.96
N ASN A 205 17.87 -1.25 -13.45
CA ASN A 205 18.50 -0.17 -12.71
C ASN A 205 18.58 1.09 -13.60
N GLN A 206 18.10 2.23 -13.09
CA GLN A 206 18.00 3.48 -13.87
C GLN A 206 19.36 4.08 -14.27
N THR A 207 20.43 3.72 -13.55
CA THR A 207 21.79 4.21 -13.79
C THR A 207 22.60 3.22 -14.60
N SER A 208 22.62 1.94 -14.21
CA SER A 208 23.45 0.93 -14.90
C SER A 208 22.74 0.23 -16.06
N GLY A 209 21.42 0.32 -16.16
CA GLY A 209 20.63 -0.45 -17.12
C GLY A 209 20.57 -1.95 -16.84
N GLN A 210 21.14 -2.42 -15.71
CA GLN A 210 21.15 -3.83 -15.34
C GLN A 210 19.74 -4.30 -15.00
N CYS A 211 19.28 -5.33 -15.72
CA CYS A 211 18.01 -6.00 -15.44
C CYS A 211 18.12 -6.94 -14.24
N LEU A 212 17.01 -7.15 -13.53
CA LEU A 212 16.95 -8.17 -12.48
C LEU A 212 16.79 -9.56 -13.12
N CYS A 213 17.86 -10.35 -13.07
CA CYS A 213 17.90 -11.67 -13.69
C CYS A 213 17.26 -12.75 -12.81
N ARG A 214 16.68 -13.76 -13.45
CA ARG A 214 16.24 -14.99 -12.79
C ARG A 214 17.43 -15.84 -12.35
N GLU A 215 17.16 -16.81 -11.49
CA GLU A 215 18.17 -17.75 -11.03
C GLU A 215 18.88 -18.46 -12.20
N GLY A 216 20.20 -18.57 -12.13
CA GLY A 216 21.02 -19.17 -13.18
C GLY A 216 21.16 -18.33 -14.45
N VAL A 217 20.58 -17.13 -14.52
CA VAL A 217 20.68 -16.20 -15.67
C VAL A 217 21.62 -15.05 -15.33
N THR A 218 22.43 -14.60 -16.30
CA THR A 218 23.38 -13.50 -16.14
C THR A 218 23.41 -12.55 -17.35
N GLY A 219 24.21 -11.49 -17.26
CA GLY A 219 24.39 -10.44 -18.25
C GLY A 219 23.50 -9.20 -18.00
N PRO A 220 23.82 -8.05 -18.63
CA PRO A 220 23.11 -6.78 -18.41
C PRO A 220 21.63 -6.85 -18.78
N ARG A 221 21.31 -7.67 -19.79
CA ARG A 221 19.97 -7.89 -20.32
C ARG A 221 19.36 -9.21 -19.87
N CYS A 222 20.02 -9.98 -19.01
CA CYS A 222 19.60 -11.33 -18.58
C CYS A 222 19.38 -12.30 -19.76
N ASN A 223 20.28 -12.29 -20.73
CA ASN A 223 20.12 -12.99 -22.01
C ASN A 223 20.97 -14.26 -22.16
N ARG A 224 21.69 -14.68 -21.11
CA ARG A 224 22.55 -15.87 -21.12
C ARG A 224 22.55 -16.57 -19.78
N CYS A 225 22.83 -17.88 -19.76
CA CYS A 225 22.98 -18.62 -18.53
C CYS A 225 24.33 -18.30 -17.85
N ALA A 226 24.33 -18.32 -16.52
CA ALA A 226 25.53 -18.19 -15.71
C ALA A 226 26.44 -19.41 -15.89
N PRO A 227 27.75 -19.30 -15.62
CA PRO A 227 28.64 -20.46 -15.58
C PRO A 227 28.08 -21.55 -14.65
N GLY A 228 28.12 -22.82 -15.08
CA GLY A 228 27.51 -23.95 -14.37
C GLY A 228 26.00 -24.13 -14.62
N TYR A 229 25.40 -23.35 -15.53
CA TYR A 229 24.02 -23.49 -15.96
C TYR A 229 23.92 -23.66 -17.48
N GLU A 230 22.98 -24.47 -17.94
CA GLU A 230 22.62 -24.66 -19.34
C GLU A 230 21.19 -24.20 -19.62
N GLN A 231 20.84 -24.04 -20.90
CA GLN A 231 19.49 -23.59 -21.29
C GLN A 231 18.44 -24.65 -20.96
N GLY A 232 17.52 -24.29 -20.08
CA GLY A 232 16.35 -25.09 -19.75
C GLY A 232 15.27 -25.01 -20.83
N LYS A 233 14.43 -26.04 -20.92
CA LYS A 233 13.30 -26.10 -21.86
C LYS A 233 12.06 -25.33 -21.38
N SER A 234 12.03 -24.91 -20.12
CA SER A 234 10.85 -24.26 -19.52
C SER A 234 10.99 -22.72 -19.56
N PRO A 235 9.94 -21.99 -19.97
CA PRO A 235 9.91 -20.53 -19.85
C PRO A 235 10.07 -20.02 -18.41
N LEU A 236 9.67 -20.82 -17.41
CA LEU A 236 9.77 -20.44 -16.00
C LEU A 236 11.19 -20.63 -15.44
N ARG A 237 11.91 -21.63 -15.94
CA ARG A 237 13.31 -21.95 -15.60
C ARG A 237 14.14 -21.99 -16.89
N PRO A 238 14.51 -20.81 -17.44
CA PRO A 238 15.25 -20.71 -18.70
C PRO A 238 16.69 -21.20 -18.59
N CYS A 239 17.25 -21.27 -17.38
CA CYS A 239 18.57 -21.82 -17.11
C CYS A 239 18.47 -22.84 -15.97
N VAL A 240 19.05 -24.01 -16.17
CA VAL A 240 19.10 -25.11 -15.18
C VAL A 240 20.54 -25.44 -14.86
N ARG A 241 20.82 -25.77 -13.60
CA ARG A 241 22.19 -26.10 -13.17
C ARG A 241 22.63 -27.38 -13.88
N ILE A 242 23.83 -27.35 -14.45
CA ILE A 242 24.47 -28.54 -14.99
C ILE A 242 24.73 -29.45 -13.77
N GLN A 243 23.97 -30.53 -13.65
CA GLN A 243 24.26 -31.52 -12.62
C GLN A 243 25.58 -32.17 -13.01
N GLU A 244 26.65 -31.84 -12.30
CA GLU A 244 27.77 -32.76 -12.20
C GLU A 244 27.19 -34.05 -11.62
N VAL A 245 27.28 -35.13 -12.38
CA VAL A 245 26.91 -36.47 -11.91
C VAL A 245 27.88 -36.81 -10.79
N ALA A 246 27.55 -36.39 -9.57
CA ALA A 246 28.18 -36.92 -8.39
C ALA A 246 27.80 -38.40 -8.34
N PRO A 247 28.77 -39.33 -8.17
CA PRO A 247 28.43 -40.73 -7.97
C PRO A 247 27.47 -40.82 -6.79
N THR A 248 26.37 -41.55 -6.98
CA THR A 248 25.38 -41.85 -5.94
C THR A 248 26.10 -42.21 -4.64
N PRO A 249 25.89 -41.49 -3.52
CA PRO A 249 26.44 -41.92 -2.25
C PRO A 249 25.82 -43.27 -1.90
N VAL A 250 26.67 -44.29 -1.81
CA VAL A 250 26.30 -45.60 -1.29
C VAL A 250 25.89 -45.39 0.17
N TYR A 251 24.59 -45.49 0.45
CA TYR A 251 24.07 -45.42 1.81
C TYR A 251 24.52 -46.68 2.57
N GLN A 252 25.52 -46.53 3.44
CA GLN A 252 25.83 -47.51 4.47
C GLN A 252 24.98 -47.17 5.71
N PRO A 253 24.17 -48.10 6.25
CA PRO A 253 23.43 -47.85 7.49
C PRO A 253 24.42 -47.67 8.64
N GLN A 254 24.25 -46.59 9.40
CA GLN A 254 25.21 -46.12 10.40
C GLN A 254 24.88 -46.59 11.82
N TYR A 255 24.02 -47.61 11.97
CA TYR A 255 23.57 -48.11 13.27
C TYR A 255 23.52 -49.64 13.22
N SER A 256 24.18 -50.29 14.18
CA SER A 256 24.05 -51.73 14.37
C SER A 256 22.72 -52.01 15.08
N ILE A 257 21.97 -53.02 14.63
CA ILE A 257 20.65 -53.41 15.17
C ILE A 257 20.69 -53.62 16.70
N ALA A 258 21.87 -53.88 17.26
CA ALA A 258 22.11 -54.02 18.70
C ALA A 258 21.87 -52.74 19.51
N GLU A 259 22.18 -51.55 18.97
CA GLU A 259 22.03 -50.27 19.70
C GLU A 259 20.56 -49.85 19.84
N GLU A 260 19.74 -50.14 18.83
CA GLU A 260 18.30 -49.83 18.84
C GLU A 260 17.55 -50.69 19.87
N CYS A 261 17.93 -51.97 20.02
CA CYS A 261 17.32 -52.89 20.97
C CYS A 261 17.49 -52.47 22.45
N VAL A 262 18.68 -51.97 22.82
CA VAL A 262 19.01 -51.61 24.23
C VAL A 262 18.24 -50.38 24.70
N SER A 263 17.70 -49.57 23.78
CA SER A 263 16.97 -48.34 24.12
C SER A 263 15.60 -48.58 24.76
N TYR A 264 14.95 -49.73 24.52
CA TYR A 264 13.60 -50.01 25.04
C TYR A 264 13.44 -51.36 25.76
N CYS A 265 14.44 -52.24 25.71
CA CYS A 265 14.46 -53.45 26.53
C CYS A 265 15.88 -53.97 26.80
N GLN A 266 16.09 -54.56 27.98
CA GLN A 266 17.28 -55.36 28.26
C GLN A 266 16.98 -56.85 27.96
N PRO A 267 17.66 -57.49 26.99
CA PRO A 267 17.46 -58.90 26.68
C PRO A 267 17.67 -59.75 27.93
N SER A 268 16.66 -60.53 28.30
CA SER A 268 16.73 -61.37 29.50
C SER A 268 17.58 -62.61 29.22
N GLN A 269 18.44 -62.97 30.19
CA GLN A 269 19.21 -64.21 30.08
C GLN A 269 18.25 -65.41 29.99
N VAL A 270 18.64 -66.42 29.20
CA VAL A 270 17.87 -67.62 28.81
C VAL A 270 17.24 -68.39 29.99
N LYS A 271 17.64 -68.09 31.24
CA LYS A 271 17.10 -68.71 32.44
C LYS A 271 16.74 -67.65 33.48
N VAL A 272 15.45 -67.38 33.64
CA VAL A 272 14.91 -66.49 34.68
C VAL A 272 14.56 -67.33 35.91
N THR A 273 15.18 -67.05 37.06
CA THR A 273 14.75 -67.59 38.36
C THR A 273 13.63 -66.71 38.92
N MET A 274 12.48 -67.31 39.22
CA MET A 274 11.30 -66.59 39.73
C MET A 274 11.28 -66.67 41.26
N ASN A 275 11.34 -65.53 41.94
CA ASN A 275 11.10 -65.45 43.38
C ASN A 275 9.60 -65.16 43.64
N LEU A 276 9.16 -65.27 44.90
CA LEU A 276 7.74 -65.08 45.25
C LEU A 276 7.24 -63.65 44.93
N GLU A 277 8.10 -62.65 45.08
CA GLU A 277 7.79 -61.25 44.79
C GLU A 277 7.56 -61.01 43.29
N THR A 278 8.47 -61.48 42.42
CA THR A 278 8.32 -61.42 40.97
C THR A 278 7.12 -62.23 40.50
N TYR A 279 6.89 -63.41 41.08
CA TYR A 279 5.70 -64.22 40.81
C TYR A 279 4.40 -63.44 41.09
N CYS A 280 4.35 -62.70 42.20
CA CYS A 280 3.23 -61.85 42.62
C CYS A 280 3.06 -60.55 41.81
N LEU A 281 4.07 -60.14 41.03
CA LEU A 281 3.99 -58.97 40.15
C LEU A 281 3.66 -59.30 38.68
N LYS A 282 3.71 -60.57 38.26
CA LYS A 282 3.38 -60.95 36.87
C LYS A 282 1.89 -61.18 36.67
N ASP A 283 1.35 -60.64 35.57
CA ASP A 283 -0.04 -60.86 35.14
C ASP A 283 -0.34 -62.33 34.80
N TYR A 284 0.66 -63.05 34.29
CA TYR A 284 0.55 -64.45 33.89
C TYR A 284 1.80 -65.24 34.25
N VAL A 285 1.61 -66.45 34.77
CA VAL A 285 2.69 -67.42 34.97
C VAL A 285 2.22 -68.77 34.45
N LEU A 286 2.81 -69.21 33.33
CA LEU A 286 2.35 -70.36 32.55
C LEU A 286 3.51 -71.30 32.23
N LYS A 287 3.27 -72.61 32.30
CA LYS A 287 4.13 -73.62 31.64
C LYS A 287 3.52 -73.92 30.29
N VAL A 288 4.23 -73.55 29.23
CA VAL A 288 3.76 -73.71 27.85
C VAL A 288 4.73 -74.56 27.05
N GLN A 289 4.19 -75.28 26.07
CA GLN A 289 4.97 -75.96 25.03
C GLN A 289 4.74 -75.25 23.71
N VAL A 290 5.79 -74.73 23.09
CA VAL A 290 5.70 -74.12 21.76
C VAL A 290 5.59 -75.23 20.70
N LYS A 291 4.61 -75.13 19.81
CA LYS A 291 4.33 -76.07 18.72
C LYS A 291 4.79 -75.55 17.35
N GLY A 292 4.75 -74.24 17.14
CA GLY A 292 5.21 -73.61 15.90
C GLY A 292 5.10 -72.09 15.95
N MET A 293 5.64 -71.42 14.93
CA MET A 293 5.51 -69.97 14.77
C MET A 293 5.34 -69.60 13.29
N GLU A 294 4.53 -68.58 13.01
CA GLU A 294 4.27 -68.07 11.66
C GLU A 294 4.37 -66.54 11.66
N ARG A 295 4.89 -65.97 10.57
CA ARG A 295 5.04 -64.52 10.41
C ARG A 295 3.79 -63.93 9.77
N SER A 296 3.21 -62.94 10.43
CA SER A 296 2.05 -62.18 9.95
C SER A 296 2.35 -60.68 10.00
N GLY A 297 2.99 -60.19 8.94
CA GLY A 297 3.39 -58.78 8.83
C GLY A 297 4.45 -58.39 9.87
N PRO A 298 4.22 -57.34 10.69
CA PRO A 298 5.14 -56.91 11.75
C PRO A 298 5.03 -57.76 13.04
N TRP A 299 4.30 -58.88 13.01
CA TRP A 299 4.04 -59.74 14.16
C TRP A 299 4.36 -61.20 13.86
N TRP A 300 4.74 -61.93 14.90
CA TRP A 300 4.86 -63.38 14.92
C TRP A 300 3.73 -63.99 15.72
N GLN A 301 3.06 -64.98 15.15
CA GLN A 301 2.06 -65.79 15.81
C GLN A 301 2.69 -67.11 16.27
N PHE A 302 2.77 -67.33 17.58
CA PHE A 302 3.21 -68.58 18.16
C PHE A 302 2.01 -69.48 18.45
N SER A 303 2.05 -70.68 17.89
CA SER A 303 1.15 -71.77 18.26
C SER A 303 1.72 -72.47 19.49
N ILE A 304 1.05 -72.34 20.63
CA ILE A 304 1.48 -72.93 21.90
C ILE A 304 0.43 -73.87 22.48
N SER A 305 0.85 -74.77 23.36
CA SER A 305 -0.02 -75.61 24.19
C SER A 305 0.27 -75.33 25.66
N ILE A 306 -0.70 -74.80 26.38
CA ILE A 306 -0.57 -74.49 27.81
C ILE A 306 -0.69 -75.80 28.59
N GLN A 307 0.38 -76.22 29.24
CA GLN A 307 0.44 -77.43 30.07
C GLN A 307 -0.09 -77.14 31.48
N THR A 308 0.43 -76.08 32.10
CA THR A 308 0.07 -75.69 33.47
C THR A 308 -0.12 -74.19 33.55
N VAL A 309 -1.17 -73.79 34.26
CA VAL A 309 -1.44 -72.40 34.59
C VAL A 309 -1.12 -72.24 36.07
N PHE A 310 -0.10 -71.46 36.41
CA PHE A 310 0.25 -71.17 37.80
C PHE A 310 -0.44 -69.88 38.26
N ARG A 311 -0.54 -68.87 37.38
CA ARG A 311 -1.23 -67.62 37.66
C ARG A 311 -1.86 -67.00 36.43
N THR A 312 -3.02 -66.39 36.62
CA THR A 312 -3.74 -65.57 35.64
C THR A 312 -4.32 -64.34 36.33
N GLY A 313 -4.25 -63.17 35.68
CA GLY A 313 -4.91 -61.96 36.16
C GLY A 313 -6.43 -62.06 36.14
N SER A 314 -7.09 -61.22 36.95
CA SER A 314 -8.52 -61.24 37.30
C SER A 314 -9.51 -61.16 36.13
N ASN A 315 -9.05 -60.80 34.92
CA ASN A 315 -9.90 -60.57 33.73
C ASN A 315 -9.56 -61.47 32.52
N SER A 316 -8.93 -62.62 32.72
CA SER A 316 -8.47 -63.49 31.62
C SER A 316 -9.06 -64.91 31.65
N ARG A 317 -9.51 -65.41 30.49
CA ARG A 317 -10.06 -66.78 30.31
C ARG A 317 -9.02 -67.75 29.72
N LEU A 318 -7.78 -67.72 30.19
CA LEU A 318 -6.75 -68.66 29.74
C LEU A 318 -7.02 -70.06 30.33
N ARG A 319 -7.12 -71.08 29.46
CA ARG A 319 -7.33 -72.48 29.86
C ARG A 319 -6.19 -73.35 29.36
N ARG A 320 -6.04 -74.54 29.95
CA ARG A 320 -5.15 -75.57 29.41
C ARG A 320 -5.61 -75.95 28.00
N GLY A 321 -4.68 -76.15 27.10
CA GLY A 321 -4.97 -76.47 25.69
C GLY A 321 -4.22 -75.58 24.69
N PRO A 322 -4.57 -75.70 23.40
CA PRO A 322 -3.93 -74.94 22.32
C PRO A 322 -4.32 -73.46 22.39
N GLN A 323 -3.32 -72.58 22.27
CA GLN A 323 -3.48 -71.13 22.30
C GLN A 323 -2.55 -70.48 21.27
N SER A 324 -2.96 -69.31 20.77
CA SER A 324 -2.09 -68.45 19.97
C SER A 324 -1.58 -67.26 20.78
N LEU A 325 -0.28 -66.98 20.67
CA LEU A 325 0.37 -65.81 21.26
C LEU A 325 0.98 -64.95 20.16
N TRP A 326 0.94 -63.63 20.35
CA TRP A 326 1.47 -62.68 19.39
C TRP A 326 2.66 -61.90 19.95
N VAL A 327 3.74 -61.79 19.17
CA VAL A 327 4.97 -61.07 19.53
C VAL A 327 5.39 -60.16 18.36
N PRO A 328 5.73 -58.87 18.59
CA PRO A 328 6.28 -58.01 17.53
C PRO A 328 7.59 -58.55 16.96
N ASP A 329 7.81 -58.39 15.66
CA ASP A 329 9.04 -58.83 14.97
C ASP A 329 10.31 -58.18 15.54
N ARG A 330 10.25 -56.89 15.87
CA ARG A 330 11.35 -56.16 16.51
C ARG A 330 11.71 -56.72 17.90
N ASP A 331 10.70 -57.07 18.70
CA ASP A 331 10.85 -57.55 20.07
C ASP A 331 11.45 -58.96 20.08
N LEU A 332 11.04 -59.80 19.12
CA LEU A 332 11.62 -61.13 18.90
C LEU A 332 13.08 -61.03 18.44
N SER A 333 13.37 -60.12 17.51
CA SER A 333 14.73 -59.87 17.00
C SER A 333 15.69 -59.35 18.08
N CYS A 334 15.16 -58.60 19.05
CA CYS A 334 15.91 -58.09 20.20
C CYS A 334 15.96 -59.05 21.41
N GLY A 335 15.38 -60.25 21.34
CA GLY A 335 15.39 -61.22 22.45
C GLY A 335 14.53 -60.81 23.66
N CYS A 336 13.55 -59.94 23.45
CA CYS A 336 12.65 -59.39 24.47
C CYS A 336 11.17 -59.61 24.10
N PRO A 337 10.67 -60.86 24.05
CA PRO A 337 9.32 -61.12 23.58
C PRO A 337 8.25 -60.60 24.56
N ALA A 338 7.63 -59.46 24.23
CA ALA A 338 6.44 -58.98 24.94
C ALA A 338 5.21 -59.76 24.46
N LEU A 339 4.69 -60.63 25.33
CA LEU A 339 3.60 -61.55 24.99
C LEU A 339 2.24 -60.84 25.05
N HIS A 340 1.50 -60.86 23.94
CA HIS A 340 0.11 -60.42 23.90
C HIS A 340 -0.85 -61.61 23.77
N VAL A 341 -1.69 -61.80 24.78
CA VAL A 341 -2.72 -62.85 24.82
C VAL A 341 -4.05 -62.25 24.35
N GLY A 342 -4.67 -62.84 23.32
CA GLY A 342 -6.07 -62.53 22.96
C GLY A 342 -6.28 -61.41 21.94
N ARG A 343 -5.29 -61.09 21.08
CA ARG A 343 -5.58 -60.37 19.84
C ARG A 343 -6.31 -61.34 18.90
N THR A 344 -7.56 -61.02 18.58
CA THR A 344 -8.25 -61.57 17.40
C THR A 344 -7.87 -60.74 16.19
#